data_AF-A0A6M0C7J1-F1
#
_entry.id   AF-A0A6M0C7J1-F1
#
_cell.length_a   1.000
_cell.length_b   1.000
_cell.length_c   1.000
_cell.angle_alpha   90.00
_cell.angle_beta   90.00
_cell.angle_gamma   90.00
#
_symmetry.space_group_name_H-M   'P 1'
#
loop_
_entity.id
_entity.type
_entity.pdbx_description
1 polymer ?
#
loop_
_entity_poly.entity_id
_entity_poly.type
_entity_poly.pdbx_seq_one_letter_code
_entity_poly.pdbx_strand_id
1 'polypeptide(L)'
;VHHNNTNSLADPDRNYLYDQPNTWGKWIQNLFVPSLEVHPFWLAIGMAGSWVVHNFRNLTSVLLFNNKSVDYVPAAFTVSPKDRWAIAFECLGILAVHFSILFYLGFHPLKVLLAYVIPIAIGHAGGMFYIFTNHLICPMTEVNDPLVNSVSLRVYKVFDLLHFHFSYHTEHHIFPSMNSDYYPAVRELLEIHYPGRMNLVDAGEAWRLLMETPRHYKDEVTLVDSNGNNSVNCPLDNSAIATD
;
A
#
# COMPACT_ATOMS: atom_id res chain seq x y z
N VAL A 1 0.52 -10.28 -8.82
CA VAL A 1 -0.72 -9.57 -9.22
C VAL A 1 -0.49 -8.07 -9.22
N HIS A 2 -0.01 -7.51 -8.11
CA HIS A 2 0.30 -6.09 -7.93
C HIS A 2 1.36 -5.52 -8.90
N HIS A 3 2.60 -6.05 -8.95
CA HIS A 3 3.70 -5.43 -9.72
C HIS A 3 3.46 -5.23 -11.23
N ASN A 4 2.55 -6.00 -11.83
CA ASN A 4 2.19 -5.88 -13.25
C ASN A 4 0.99 -4.94 -13.49
N ASN A 5 0.40 -4.40 -12.43
CA ASN A 5 -0.84 -3.63 -12.43
C ASN A 5 -0.74 -2.44 -11.49
N THR A 6 0.46 -1.88 -11.30
CA THR A 6 0.71 -0.83 -10.30
C THR A 6 -0.25 0.33 -10.47
N ASN A 7 -1.00 0.65 -9.42
CA ASN A 7 -2.05 1.66 -9.37
C ASN A 7 -3.06 1.61 -10.53
N SER A 8 -3.31 0.44 -11.12
CA SER A 8 -4.34 0.24 -12.15
C SER A 8 -5.66 -0.24 -11.54
N LEU A 9 -6.73 -0.31 -12.34
CA LEU A 9 -8.03 -0.86 -11.87
C LEU A 9 -7.90 -2.27 -11.28
N ALA A 10 -6.92 -3.05 -11.74
CA ALA A 10 -6.66 -4.42 -11.29
C ALA A 10 -5.69 -4.51 -10.09
N ASP A 11 -5.18 -3.38 -9.60
CA ASP A 11 -4.30 -3.35 -8.45
C ASP A 11 -5.04 -3.67 -7.14
N PRO A 12 -4.67 -4.71 -6.37
CA PRO A 12 -5.22 -4.91 -5.03
C PRO A 12 -4.79 -3.84 -4.01
N ASP A 13 -3.74 -3.06 -4.30
CA ASP A 13 -3.09 -2.14 -3.36
C ASP A 13 -3.48 -0.67 -3.58
N ARG A 14 -4.19 -0.35 -4.68
CA ARG A 14 -4.73 1.00 -4.91
C ARG A 14 -5.79 1.38 -3.88
N ASN A 15 -6.11 2.68 -3.83
CA ASN A 15 -7.30 3.16 -3.15
C ASN A 15 -8.60 2.67 -3.83
N TYR A 16 -9.68 2.63 -3.04
CA TYR A 16 -11.02 2.43 -3.60
C TYR A 16 -11.39 3.59 -4.52
N LEU A 17 -12.08 3.27 -5.60
CA LEU A 17 -12.75 4.27 -6.44
C LEU A 17 -13.88 4.93 -5.64
N TYR A 18 -14.24 6.14 -6.05
CA TYR A 18 -15.36 6.87 -5.47
C TYR A 18 -16.68 6.12 -5.67
N ASP A 19 -16.90 5.61 -6.89
CA ASP A 19 -18.11 4.90 -7.31
C ASP A 19 -18.20 3.45 -6.81
N GLN A 20 -17.11 2.88 -6.28
CA GLN A 20 -17.12 1.53 -5.72
C GLN A 20 -18.10 1.44 -4.54
N PRO A 21 -18.82 0.31 -4.36
CA PRO A 21 -19.81 0.16 -3.30
C PRO A 21 -19.22 0.44 -1.91
N ASN A 22 -20.03 1.06 -1.04
CA ASN A 22 -19.68 1.31 0.36
C ASN A 22 -19.78 0.03 1.20
N THR A 23 -18.87 -0.89 0.94
CA THR A 23 -18.71 -2.14 1.69
C THR A 23 -18.01 -1.89 3.03
N TRP A 24 -17.99 -2.90 3.89
CA TRP A 24 -17.23 -2.85 5.14
C TRP A 24 -15.74 -2.57 4.90
N GLY A 25 -15.16 -3.07 3.79
CA GLY A 25 -13.75 -2.84 3.46
C GLY A 25 -13.45 -1.38 3.14
N LYS A 26 -14.29 -0.75 2.32
CA LYS A 26 -14.20 0.69 2.00
C LYS A 26 -14.48 1.55 3.22
N TRP A 27 -15.47 1.18 4.03
CA TRP A 27 -15.78 1.88 5.28
C TRP A 27 -14.62 1.87 6.28
N ILE A 28 -13.99 0.71 6.52
CA ILE A 28 -12.85 0.60 7.43
C ILE A 28 -11.66 1.41 6.92
N GLN A 29 -11.34 1.29 5.62
CA GLN A 29 -10.29 2.11 4.99
C GLN A 29 -10.58 3.60 5.18
N ASN A 30 -11.86 3.99 5.14
CA ASN A 30 -12.24 5.39 5.30
C ASN A 30 -11.99 5.95 6.69
N LEU A 31 -12.03 5.10 7.72
CA LEU A 31 -11.76 5.51 9.08
C LEU A 31 -10.29 5.87 9.29
N PHE A 32 -9.36 5.11 8.71
CA PHE A 32 -7.97 5.12 9.21
C PHE A 32 -6.87 5.35 8.18
N VAL A 33 -7.14 5.27 6.87
CA VAL A 33 -6.10 5.50 5.85
C VAL A 33 -5.88 7.01 5.73
N PRO A 34 -4.62 7.49 5.66
CA PRO A 34 -4.31 8.91 5.58
C PRO A 34 -5.06 9.58 4.43
N SER A 35 -5.71 10.70 4.76
CA SER A 35 -6.40 11.59 3.83
C SER A 35 -6.72 12.89 4.56
N LEU A 36 -7.21 13.89 3.82
CA LEU A 36 -7.78 15.12 4.35
C LEU A 36 -8.91 14.90 5.39
N GLU A 37 -9.61 13.76 5.33
CA GLU A 37 -10.78 13.46 6.17
C GLU A 37 -10.45 12.63 7.41
N VAL A 38 -9.24 12.08 7.51
CA VAL A 38 -8.93 11.09 8.55
C VAL A 38 -8.87 11.74 9.93
N HIS A 39 -9.58 11.16 10.90
CA HIS A 39 -9.47 11.62 12.27
C HIS A 39 -8.16 11.10 12.91
N PRO A 40 -7.38 11.93 13.64
CA PRO A 40 -6.05 11.54 14.16
C PRO A 40 -6.04 10.26 15.00
N PHE A 41 -7.07 10.03 15.82
CA PHE A 41 -7.20 8.80 16.61
C PHE A 41 -7.32 7.56 15.72
N TRP A 42 -8.15 7.62 14.67
CA TRP A 42 -8.33 6.49 13.77
C TRP A 42 -7.12 6.31 12.87
N LEU A 43 -6.44 7.39 12.46
CA LEU A 43 -5.16 7.31 11.77
C LEU A 43 -4.13 6.52 12.58
N ALA A 44 -3.99 6.78 13.89
CA ALA A 44 -3.07 6.04 14.75
C ALA A 44 -3.41 4.53 14.80
N ILE A 45 -4.70 4.20 14.87
CA ILE A 45 -5.17 2.80 14.77
C ILE A 45 -4.85 2.20 13.40
N GLY A 46 -5.03 2.98 12.32
CA GLY A 46 -4.71 2.59 10.95
C GLY A 46 -3.25 2.27 10.78
N MET A 47 -2.36 3.16 11.20
CA MET A 47 -0.92 2.94 11.12
C MET A 47 -0.51 1.64 11.81
N ALA A 48 -1.09 1.32 12.97
CA ALA A 48 -0.79 0.08 13.68
C ALA A 48 -1.44 -1.19 13.07
N GLY A 49 -2.57 -1.06 12.36
CA GLY A 49 -3.49 -2.17 12.08
C GLY A 49 -3.97 -2.33 10.64
N SER A 50 -3.71 -1.39 9.74
CA SER A 50 -4.23 -1.43 8.36
C SER A 50 -3.70 -2.63 7.59
N TRP A 51 -2.47 -3.08 7.87
CA TRP A 51 -1.91 -4.31 7.30
C TRP A 51 -2.77 -5.54 7.64
N VAL A 52 -3.28 -5.62 8.87
CA VAL A 52 -4.16 -6.73 9.29
C VAL A 52 -5.46 -6.70 8.49
N VAL A 53 -6.07 -5.53 8.33
CA VAL A 53 -7.30 -5.36 7.55
C VAL A 53 -7.05 -5.70 6.08
N HIS A 54 -5.96 -5.21 5.51
CA HIS A 54 -5.54 -5.49 4.14
C HIS A 54 -5.39 -7.01 3.90
N ASN A 55 -4.65 -7.70 4.78
CA ASN A 55 -4.47 -9.14 4.66
C ASN A 55 -5.79 -9.88 4.85
N PHE A 56 -6.58 -9.51 5.86
CA PHE A 56 -7.86 -10.17 6.14
C PHE A 56 -8.82 -10.08 4.94
N ARG A 57 -9.00 -8.89 4.34
CA ARG A 57 -9.89 -8.73 3.19
C ARG A 57 -9.39 -9.50 1.96
N ASN A 58 -8.10 -9.44 1.65
CA ASN A 58 -7.56 -10.11 0.47
C ASN A 58 -7.53 -11.63 0.65
N LEU A 59 -7.15 -12.11 1.84
CA LEU A 59 -7.14 -13.52 2.19
C LEU A 59 -8.54 -14.13 2.17
N THR A 60 -9.55 -13.45 2.72
CA THR A 60 -10.93 -13.96 2.70
C THR A 60 -11.51 -13.94 1.29
N SER A 61 -11.22 -12.89 0.51
CA SER A 61 -11.59 -12.81 -0.91
C SER A 61 -11.08 -14.02 -1.71
N VAL A 62 -9.84 -14.43 -1.48
CA VAL A 62 -9.21 -15.57 -2.16
C VAL A 62 -9.61 -16.93 -1.55
N LEU A 63 -9.49 -17.10 -0.23
CA LEU A 63 -9.65 -18.40 0.43
C LEU A 63 -11.09 -18.82 0.63
N LEU A 64 -12.05 -17.89 0.75
CA LEU A 64 -13.45 -18.22 0.93
C LEU A 64 -14.22 -18.18 -0.39
N PHE A 65 -14.01 -17.12 -1.18
CA PHE A 65 -14.82 -16.88 -2.38
C PHE A 65 -14.10 -17.23 -3.67
N ASN A 66 -12.85 -16.78 -3.84
CA ASN A 66 -12.04 -16.90 -5.06
C ASN A 66 -12.80 -16.44 -6.32
N ASN A 67 -13.44 -15.27 -6.25
CA ASN A 67 -14.31 -14.76 -7.31
C ASN A 67 -14.05 -13.27 -7.56
N LYS A 68 -14.05 -12.84 -8.83
CA LYS A 68 -13.89 -11.44 -9.22
C LYS A 68 -15.05 -10.54 -8.83
N SER A 69 -16.20 -11.10 -8.44
CA SER A 69 -17.37 -10.33 -7.98
C SER A 69 -17.27 -9.87 -6.52
N VAL A 70 -16.22 -10.23 -5.79
CA VAL A 70 -16.00 -9.74 -4.41
C VAL A 70 -15.75 -8.24 -4.44
N ASP A 71 -16.54 -7.49 -3.68
CA ASP A 71 -16.62 -6.01 -3.74
C ASP A 71 -16.03 -5.31 -2.50
N TYR A 72 -15.66 -6.06 -1.46
CA TYR A 72 -15.05 -5.51 -0.24
C TYR A 72 -13.52 -5.40 -0.32
N VAL A 73 -12.91 -5.64 -1.46
CA VAL A 73 -11.49 -5.37 -1.76
C VAL A 73 -11.38 -4.32 -2.87
N PRO A 74 -10.29 -3.54 -2.96
CA PRO A 74 -10.11 -2.58 -4.05
C PRO A 74 -10.17 -3.23 -5.43
N ALA A 75 -9.44 -4.33 -5.63
CA ALA A 75 -9.51 -5.16 -6.83
C ALA A 75 -9.49 -6.64 -6.47
N ALA A 76 -10.56 -7.36 -6.83
CA ALA A 76 -10.64 -8.80 -6.63
C ALA A 76 -9.91 -9.56 -7.74
N PHE A 77 -9.18 -10.60 -7.36
CA PHE A 77 -8.53 -11.52 -8.27
C PHE A 77 -8.81 -12.96 -7.87
N THR A 78 -8.51 -13.88 -8.77
CA THR A 78 -8.68 -15.32 -8.55
C THR A 78 -7.35 -16.01 -8.69
N VAL A 79 -7.16 -17.08 -7.92
CA VAL A 79 -5.97 -17.93 -7.97
C VAL A 79 -6.34 -19.35 -8.39
N SER A 80 -5.34 -20.12 -8.83
CA SER A 80 -5.54 -21.52 -9.16
C SER A 80 -5.88 -22.34 -7.90
N PRO A 81 -6.53 -23.51 -8.01
CA PRO A 81 -6.79 -24.37 -6.86
C PRO A 81 -5.52 -24.77 -6.11
N LYS A 82 -4.42 -24.98 -6.84
CA LYS A 82 -3.10 -25.29 -6.25
C LYS A 82 -2.60 -24.14 -5.40
N ASP A 83 -2.64 -22.92 -5.93
CA ASP A 83 -2.17 -21.73 -5.22
C ASP A 83 -3.07 -21.41 -4.03
N ARG A 84 -4.40 -21.62 -4.15
CA ARG A 84 -5.33 -21.45 -3.02
C ARG A 84 -4.99 -22.36 -1.85
N TRP A 85 -4.60 -23.61 -2.12
CA TRP A 85 -4.12 -24.53 -1.09
C TRP A 85 -2.78 -24.10 -0.51
N ALA A 86 -1.84 -23.65 -1.35
CA ALA A 86 -0.55 -23.13 -0.88
C ALA A 86 -0.76 -21.95 0.09
N ILE A 87 -1.57 -20.96 -0.32
CA ILE A 87 -1.93 -19.80 0.52
C ILE A 87 -2.58 -20.24 1.84
N ALA A 88 -3.47 -21.24 1.81
CA ALA A 88 -4.11 -21.74 3.02
C ALA A 88 -3.09 -22.36 4.00
N PHE A 89 -2.15 -23.18 3.49
CA PHE A 89 -1.10 -23.79 4.32
C PHE A 89 -0.09 -22.76 4.83
N GLU A 90 0.30 -21.79 4.01
CA GLU A 90 1.15 -20.67 4.42
C GLU A 90 0.49 -19.84 5.53
N CYS A 91 -0.81 -19.53 5.37
CA CYS A 91 -1.59 -18.85 6.40
C CYS A 91 -1.65 -19.64 7.71
N LEU A 92 -1.89 -20.96 7.65
CA LEU A 92 -1.86 -21.82 8.83
C LEU A 92 -0.47 -21.83 9.50
N GLY A 93 0.61 -21.84 8.71
CA GLY A 93 1.97 -21.74 9.20
C GLY A 93 2.24 -20.43 9.93
N ILE A 94 1.84 -19.30 9.33
CA ILE A 94 1.94 -17.97 9.94
C ILE A 94 1.15 -17.93 11.26
N LEU A 95 -0.12 -18.38 11.26
CA LEU A 95 -0.95 -18.45 12.46
C LEU A 95 -0.32 -19.32 13.55
N ALA A 96 0.30 -20.45 13.18
CA ALA A 96 1.00 -21.32 14.13
C ALA A 96 2.20 -20.62 14.77
N VAL A 97 2.98 -19.84 13.99
CA VAL A 97 4.09 -19.03 14.53
C VAL A 97 3.56 -17.99 15.53
N HIS A 98 2.53 -17.22 15.15
CA HIS A 98 1.94 -16.22 16.03
C HIS A 98 1.37 -16.85 17.31
N PHE A 99 0.65 -17.96 17.19
CA PHE A 99 0.10 -18.68 18.34
C PHE A 99 1.20 -19.24 19.24
N SER A 100 2.30 -19.74 18.67
CA SER A 100 3.45 -20.24 19.45
C SER A 100 4.11 -19.14 20.27
N ILE A 101 4.22 -17.92 19.72
CA ILE A 101 4.71 -16.75 20.47
C ILE A 101 3.76 -16.41 21.62
N LEU A 102 2.44 -16.35 21.37
CA LEU A 102 1.45 -16.05 22.41
C LEU A 102 1.44 -17.11 23.52
N PHE A 103 1.57 -18.39 23.15
CA PHE A 103 1.69 -19.50 24.08
C PHE A 103 2.96 -19.40 24.93
N TYR A 104 4.11 -19.08 24.31
CA TYR A 104 5.37 -18.86 25.03
C TYR A 104 5.27 -17.70 26.04
N LEU A 105 4.54 -16.63 25.70
CA LEU A 105 4.25 -15.52 26.59
C LEU A 105 3.21 -15.87 27.68
N GLY A 106 2.63 -17.07 27.64
CA GLY A 106 1.63 -17.57 28.58
C GLY A 106 0.31 -16.81 28.53
N PHE A 107 0.00 -16.14 27.41
CA PHE A 107 -1.15 -15.25 27.25
C PHE A 107 -1.26 -14.15 28.32
N HIS A 108 -0.17 -13.84 29.03
CA HIS A 108 -0.18 -12.84 30.09
C HIS A 108 -0.39 -11.45 29.47
N PRO A 109 -1.44 -10.69 29.84
CA PRO A 109 -1.84 -9.47 29.13
C PRO A 109 -0.70 -8.46 28.93
N LEU A 110 0.07 -8.18 29.99
CA LEU A 110 1.19 -7.25 29.91
C LEU A 110 2.34 -7.74 29.01
N LYS A 111 2.64 -9.05 29.02
CA LYS A 111 3.71 -9.63 28.18
C LYS A 111 3.30 -9.61 26.72
N VAL A 112 2.05 -9.98 26.42
CA VAL A 112 1.49 -9.93 25.07
C VAL A 112 1.47 -8.49 24.57
N LEU A 113 1.04 -7.53 25.38
CA LEU A 113 1.04 -6.12 24.99
C LEU A 113 2.44 -5.62 24.63
N LEU A 114 3.41 -5.81 25.54
CA LEU A 114 4.75 -5.24 25.39
C LEU A 114 5.65 -6.00 24.41
N ALA A 115 5.58 -7.33 24.36
CA ALA A 115 6.49 -8.16 23.58
C ALA A 115 5.92 -8.62 22.22
N TYR A 116 4.60 -8.47 21.99
CA TYR A 116 3.96 -8.91 20.77
C TYR A 116 3.17 -7.77 20.09
N VAL A 117 2.18 -7.19 20.77
CA VAL A 117 1.28 -6.20 20.16
C VAL A 117 2.02 -4.91 19.78
N ILE A 118 2.74 -4.29 20.72
CA ILE A 118 3.44 -3.02 20.47
C ILE A 118 4.53 -3.18 19.39
N PRO A 119 5.44 -4.18 19.44
CA PRO A 119 6.45 -4.35 18.41
C PRO A 119 5.85 -4.57 17.01
N ILE A 120 4.81 -5.40 16.90
CA ILE A 120 4.11 -5.61 15.62
C ILE A 120 3.45 -4.32 15.14
N ALA A 121 2.78 -3.58 16.03
CA ALA A 121 2.15 -2.31 15.69
C ALA A 121 3.17 -1.26 15.18
N ILE A 122 4.35 -1.19 15.79
CA ILE A 122 5.45 -0.31 15.34
C ILE A 122 5.95 -0.74 13.96
N GLY A 123 6.19 -2.05 13.76
CA GLY A 123 6.61 -2.58 12.47
C GLY A 123 5.59 -2.33 11.36
N HIS A 124 4.30 -2.55 11.65
CA HIS A 124 3.20 -2.21 10.75
C HIS A 124 3.15 -0.71 10.45
N ALA A 125 3.28 0.15 11.46
CA ALA A 125 3.27 1.60 11.23
C ALA A 125 4.39 2.04 10.27
N GLY A 126 5.59 1.47 10.42
CA GLY A 126 6.70 1.69 9.49
C GLY A 126 6.39 1.20 8.07
N GLY A 127 5.92 -0.03 7.92
CA GLY A 127 5.56 -0.57 6.60
C GLY A 127 4.40 0.19 5.94
N MET A 128 3.38 0.55 6.70
CA MET A 128 2.20 1.25 6.22
C MET A 128 2.49 2.69 5.83
N PHE A 129 3.44 3.34 6.51
CA PHE A 129 3.95 4.65 6.07
C PHE A 129 4.38 4.57 4.61
N TYR A 130 5.27 3.62 4.28
CA TYR A 130 5.74 3.45 2.91
C TYR A 130 4.63 3.05 1.95
N ILE A 131 3.80 2.05 2.29
CA ILE A 131 2.72 1.60 1.41
C ILE A 131 1.79 2.77 1.05
N PHE A 132 1.40 3.59 2.03
CA PHE A 132 0.54 4.73 1.75
C PHE A 132 1.23 5.78 0.86
N THR A 133 2.47 6.15 1.16
CA THR A 133 3.19 7.16 0.36
C THR A 133 3.55 6.68 -1.05
N ASN A 134 3.77 5.38 -1.21
CA ASN A 134 4.19 4.78 -2.47
C ASN A 134 3.05 4.65 -3.49
N HIS A 135 1.81 4.49 -3.02
CA HIS A 135 0.67 4.13 -3.88
C HIS A 135 -0.43 5.18 -3.98
N LEU A 136 -0.62 6.05 -2.98
CA LEU A 136 -1.90 6.76 -2.85
C LEU A 136 -1.89 8.22 -3.35
N ILE A 137 -0.76 8.71 -3.89
CA ILE A 137 -0.61 10.09 -4.38
C ILE A 137 -0.22 10.19 -5.86
N CYS A 138 -0.16 9.06 -6.57
CA CYS A 138 0.10 8.98 -8.01
C CYS A 138 -1.20 8.75 -8.79
N PRO A 139 -1.26 9.12 -10.09
CA PRO A 139 -2.41 8.83 -10.93
C PRO A 139 -2.56 7.33 -11.19
N MET A 140 -3.80 6.91 -11.46
CA MET A 140 -4.05 5.58 -12.02
C MET A 140 -3.74 5.56 -13.51
N THR A 141 -3.23 4.44 -14.01
CA THR A 141 -2.91 4.31 -15.44
C THR A 141 -3.39 2.96 -15.98
N GLU A 142 -3.81 2.95 -17.25
CA GLU A 142 -4.12 1.70 -17.96
C GLU A 142 -2.83 0.92 -18.29
N VAL A 143 -1.79 1.64 -18.71
CA VAL A 143 -0.46 1.07 -18.96
C VAL A 143 0.30 1.02 -17.64
N ASN A 144 0.84 -0.14 -17.29
CA ASN A 144 1.71 -0.28 -16.12
C ASN A 144 3.07 0.39 -16.39
N ASP A 145 3.17 1.69 -16.13
CA ASP A 145 4.40 2.47 -16.17
C ASP A 145 4.77 2.92 -14.74
N PRO A 146 5.64 2.16 -14.04
CA PRO A 146 6.08 2.47 -12.68
C PRO A 146 6.73 3.85 -12.51
N LEU A 147 7.18 4.49 -13.59
CA LEU A 147 7.71 5.85 -13.50
C LEU A 147 6.61 6.88 -13.21
N VAL A 148 5.38 6.59 -13.63
CA VAL A 148 4.21 7.48 -13.55
C VAL A 148 3.24 7.05 -12.45
N ASN A 149 2.99 5.74 -12.32
CA ASN A 149 1.91 5.19 -11.49
C ASN A 149 2.40 4.64 -10.14
N SER A 150 3.63 4.94 -9.76
CA SER A 150 4.27 4.53 -8.52
C SER A 150 5.14 5.66 -8.00
N VAL A 151 5.46 5.67 -6.71
CA VAL A 151 6.24 6.72 -6.06
C VAL A 151 7.41 6.12 -5.30
N SER A 152 8.58 6.72 -5.48
CA SER A 152 9.75 6.45 -4.66
C SER A 152 10.02 7.59 -3.70
N LEU A 153 10.63 7.26 -2.56
CA LEU A 153 10.93 8.24 -1.52
C LEU A 153 12.42 8.53 -1.41
N ARG A 154 12.72 9.78 -1.06
CA ARG A 154 13.98 10.18 -0.43
C ARG A 154 13.81 10.13 1.08
N VAL A 155 14.59 9.26 1.71
CA VAL A 155 14.72 9.15 3.18
C VAL A 155 16.20 9.23 3.55
N TYR A 156 16.50 9.38 4.84
CA TYR A 156 17.88 9.25 5.30
C TYR A 156 18.39 7.82 5.08
N LYS A 157 19.64 7.69 4.64
CA LYS A 157 20.28 6.39 4.30
C LYS A 157 20.20 5.33 5.41
N VAL A 158 20.14 5.74 6.67
CA VAL A 158 19.96 4.81 7.79
C VAL A 158 18.61 4.09 7.73
N PHE A 159 17.54 4.78 7.30
CA PHE A 159 16.24 4.18 7.12
C PHE A 159 16.21 3.29 5.88
N ASP A 160 16.90 3.66 4.81
CA ASP A 160 17.09 2.76 3.67
C ASP A 160 17.73 1.45 4.10
N LEU A 161 18.82 1.51 4.87
CA LEU A 161 19.48 0.30 5.35
C LEU A 161 18.58 -0.53 6.28
N LEU A 162 17.96 0.10 7.29
CA LEU A 162 17.14 -0.60 8.28
C LEU A 162 15.85 -1.17 7.70
N HIS A 163 15.32 -0.54 6.65
CA HIS A 163 14.09 -0.96 5.97
C HIS A 163 14.38 -1.61 4.62
N PHE A 164 15.58 -2.15 4.40
CA PHE A 164 15.93 -2.92 3.20
C PHE A 164 15.58 -2.21 1.87
N HIS A 165 15.87 -0.90 1.79
CA HIS A 165 15.64 -0.04 0.63
C HIS A 165 14.16 0.01 0.18
N PHE A 166 13.20 -0.16 1.10
CA PHE A 166 11.76 -0.12 0.79
C PHE A 166 11.27 1.25 0.24
N SER A 167 12.06 2.32 0.43
CA SER A 167 11.82 3.63 -0.19
C SER A 167 12.00 3.64 -1.72
N TYR A 168 12.68 2.64 -2.29
CA TYR A 168 12.96 2.51 -3.72
C TYR A 168 11.87 1.67 -4.40
N HIS A 169 10.66 2.20 -4.38
CA HIS A 169 9.48 1.44 -4.76
C HIS A 169 9.24 1.43 -6.28
N THR A 170 9.51 2.53 -6.98
CA THR A 170 9.50 2.54 -8.45
C THR A 170 10.51 1.54 -9.01
N GLU A 171 11.71 1.51 -8.44
CA GLU A 171 12.78 0.58 -8.82
C GLU A 171 12.37 -0.86 -8.55
N HIS A 172 11.76 -1.12 -7.39
CA HIS A 172 11.16 -2.41 -7.07
C HIS A 172 10.11 -2.83 -8.10
N HIS A 173 9.25 -1.92 -8.56
CA HIS A 173 8.22 -2.26 -9.56
C HIS A 173 8.79 -2.53 -10.96
N ILE A 174 9.93 -1.92 -11.31
CA ILE A 174 10.63 -2.22 -12.57
C ILE A 174 11.33 -3.58 -12.47
N PHE A 175 11.97 -3.88 -11.33
CA PHE A 175 12.71 -5.13 -11.11
C PHE A 175 12.34 -5.83 -9.79
N PRO A 176 11.13 -6.42 -9.67
CA PRO A 176 10.61 -6.91 -8.39
C PRO A 176 11.37 -8.08 -7.80
N SER A 177 12.06 -8.85 -8.65
CA SER A 177 12.87 -10.00 -8.24
C SER A 177 14.33 -9.63 -7.91
N MET A 178 14.73 -8.37 -8.08
CA MET A 178 16.08 -7.91 -7.78
C MET A 178 16.26 -7.71 -6.27
N ASN A 179 17.44 -8.04 -5.74
CA ASN A 179 17.80 -7.70 -4.37
C ASN A 179 17.81 -6.17 -4.19
N SER A 180 17.18 -5.71 -3.12
CA SER A 180 16.96 -4.29 -2.87
C SER A 180 18.24 -3.46 -2.65
N ASP A 181 19.36 -4.10 -2.32
CA ASP A 181 20.68 -3.46 -2.25
C ASP A 181 21.12 -2.84 -3.59
N TYR A 182 20.56 -3.29 -4.71
CA TYR A 182 20.86 -2.77 -6.05
C TYR A 182 19.88 -1.68 -6.52
N TYR A 183 18.80 -1.42 -5.79
CA TYR A 183 17.84 -0.38 -6.16
C TYR A 183 18.47 1.03 -6.26
N PRO A 184 19.46 1.43 -5.43
CA PRO A 184 20.17 2.69 -5.63
C PRO A 184 20.86 2.82 -7.00
N ALA A 185 21.43 1.73 -7.51
CA ALA A 185 22.04 1.72 -8.85
C ALA A 185 20.98 1.80 -9.96
N VAL A 186 19.82 1.17 -9.76
CA VAL A 186 18.68 1.32 -10.67
C VAL A 186 18.21 2.77 -10.70
N ARG A 187 18.06 3.43 -9.53
CA ARG A 187 17.70 4.86 -9.44
C ARG A 187 18.64 5.74 -10.24
N GLU A 188 19.95 5.55 -10.08
CA GLU A 188 20.97 6.33 -10.81
C GLU A 188 20.78 6.18 -12.33
N LEU A 189 20.56 4.96 -12.82
CA LEU A 189 20.30 4.72 -14.24
C LEU A 189 18.98 5.34 -14.72
N LEU A 190 17.93 5.31 -13.91
CA LEU A 190 16.65 5.94 -14.26
C LEU A 190 16.77 7.47 -14.32
N GLU A 191 17.49 8.09 -13.38
CA GLU A 191 17.73 9.53 -13.39
C GLU A 191 18.57 9.96 -14.62
N ILE A 192 19.49 9.11 -15.09
CA ILE A 192 20.28 9.34 -16.31
C ILE A 192 19.44 9.17 -17.58
N HIS A 193 18.68 8.08 -17.69
CA HIS A 193 18.01 7.68 -18.94
C HIS A 193 16.58 8.22 -19.07
N TYR A 194 15.94 8.59 -17.97
CA TYR A 194 14.57 9.10 -17.90
C TYR A 194 14.50 10.34 -16.97
N PRO A 195 15.30 11.39 -17.25
CA PRO A 195 15.40 12.54 -16.36
C PRO A 195 14.04 13.20 -16.15
N GLY A 196 13.69 13.48 -14.89
CA GLY A 196 12.43 14.14 -14.52
C GLY A 196 11.16 13.31 -14.64
N ARG A 197 11.24 12.05 -15.11
CA ARG A 197 10.05 11.19 -15.25
C ARG A 197 9.63 10.49 -13.96
N MET A 198 10.56 10.27 -13.04
CA MET A 198 10.28 9.55 -11.80
C MET A 198 9.49 10.43 -10.82
N ASN A 199 8.45 9.85 -10.24
CA ASN A 199 7.85 10.36 -9.00
C ASN A 199 8.78 10.08 -7.82
N LEU A 200 9.82 10.88 -7.67
CA LEU A 200 10.77 10.79 -6.56
C LEU A 200 10.57 11.99 -5.63
N VAL A 201 10.07 11.75 -4.42
CA VAL A 201 9.59 12.78 -3.48
C VAL A 201 10.24 12.62 -2.11
N ASP A 202 10.43 13.70 -1.36
CA ASP A 202 10.86 13.59 0.04
C ASP A 202 9.77 12.96 0.91
N ALA A 203 10.15 12.07 1.83
CA ALA A 203 9.18 11.32 2.63
C ALA A 203 8.21 12.20 3.44
N GLY A 204 8.68 13.34 3.96
CA GLY A 204 7.83 14.31 4.66
C GLY A 204 6.83 14.99 3.74
N GLU A 205 7.23 15.29 2.50
CA GLU A 205 6.36 15.90 1.49
C GLU A 205 5.31 14.91 1.00
N ALA A 206 5.69 13.66 0.72
CA ALA A 206 4.74 12.60 0.36
C ALA A 206 3.69 12.39 1.46
N TRP A 207 4.10 12.40 2.73
CA TRP A 207 3.18 12.32 3.87
C TRP A 207 2.27 13.53 3.99
N ARG A 208 2.81 14.74 3.79
CA ARG A 208 2.02 15.97 3.80
C ARG A 208 0.94 15.94 2.72
N LEU A 209 1.31 15.57 1.49
CA LEU A 209 0.39 15.43 0.37
C LEU A 209 -0.75 14.46 0.71
N LEU A 210 -0.43 13.26 1.21
CA LEU A 210 -1.45 12.29 1.65
C LEU A 210 -2.45 12.88 2.65
N MET A 211 -1.96 13.64 3.62
CA MET A 211 -2.80 14.20 4.70
C MET A 211 -3.62 15.42 4.25
N GLU A 212 -3.24 16.07 3.16
CA GLU A 212 -3.93 17.25 2.62
C GLU A 212 -4.81 16.92 1.42
N THR A 213 -4.70 15.73 0.84
CA THR A 213 -5.54 15.31 -0.29
C THR A 213 -6.67 14.36 0.10
N PRO A 214 -7.81 14.43 -0.60
CA PRO A 214 -8.72 13.30 -0.68
C PRO A 214 -8.04 12.05 -1.25
N ARG A 215 -8.69 10.88 -1.14
CA ARG A 215 -8.04 9.60 -1.46
C ARG A 215 -8.78 8.71 -2.46
N HIS A 216 -10.05 8.95 -2.74
CA HIS A 216 -10.79 8.08 -3.65
C HIS A 216 -10.60 8.54 -5.09
N TYR A 217 -10.20 7.63 -5.97
CA TYR A 217 -10.15 7.94 -7.40
C TYR A 217 -11.58 8.13 -7.93
N LYS A 218 -11.88 9.32 -8.42
CA LYS A 218 -13.10 9.59 -9.19
C LYS A 218 -12.93 9.17 -10.65
N ASP A 219 -11.72 9.38 -11.15
CA ASP A 219 -11.19 8.97 -12.45
C ASP A 219 -9.66 8.81 -12.30
N GLU A 220 -8.95 8.62 -13.41
CA GLU A 220 -7.53 8.27 -13.44
C GLU A 220 -6.62 9.31 -12.77
N VAL A 221 -7.01 10.59 -12.81
CA VAL A 221 -6.18 11.69 -12.33
C VAL A 221 -6.85 12.52 -11.25
N THR A 222 -8.09 12.23 -10.89
CA THR A 222 -8.85 13.02 -9.92
C THR A 222 -9.10 12.24 -8.63
N LEU A 223 -8.67 12.81 -7.50
CA LEU A 223 -8.99 12.34 -6.16
C LEU A 223 -10.16 13.13 -5.59
N VAL A 224 -11.10 12.43 -4.96
CA VAL A 224 -12.28 13.00 -4.32
C VAL A 224 -12.46 12.46 -2.90
N ASP A 225 -13.10 13.25 -2.05
CA ASP A 225 -13.41 12.88 -0.68
C ASP A 225 -14.55 11.86 -0.61
N SER A 226 -14.79 11.28 0.57
CA SER A 226 -15.80 10.23 0.74
C SER A 226 -17.24 10.69 0.47
N ASN A 227 -17.50 12.00 0.50
CA ASN A 227 -18.81 12.61 0.29
C ASN A 227 -18.98 13.23 -1.11
N GLY A 228 -17.92 13.29 -1.92
CA GLY A 228 -17.93 13.93 -3.22
C GLY A 228 -17.75 15.46 -3.20
N ASN A 229 -17.43 16.07 -2.05
CA ASN A 229 -17.47 17.52 -1.87
C ASN A 229 -16.17 18.22 -2.27
N ASN A 230 -15.03 17.62 -1.93
CA ASN A 230 -13.70 18.13 -2.26
C ASN A 230 -13.07 17.22 -3.30
N SER A 231 -12.60 17.81 -4.40
CA SER A 231 -11.97 17.12 -5.52
C SER A 231 -10.70 17.86 -5.92
N VAL A 232 -9.62 17.12 -6.11
CA VAL A 232 -8.31 17.64 -6.53
C VAL A 232 -7.69 16.73 -7.58
N ASN A 233 -6.81 17.25 -8.43
CA ASN A 233 -5.97 16.39 -9.26
C ASN A 233 -4.96 15.63 -8.39
N CYS A 234 -4.52 14.48 -8.85
CA CYS A 234 -3.48 13.69 -8.21
C CYS A 234 -2.23 14.55 -8.04
N PRO A 235 -1.64 14.62 -6.84
CA PRO A 235 -0.49 15.49 -6.58
C PRO A 235 0.72 15.29 -7.49
N LEU A 236 0.92 14.05 -7.95
CA LEU A 236 2.05 13.66 -8.78
C LEU A 236 1.63 13.36 -10.23
N ASP A 237 0.56 13.97 -10.71
CA ASP A 237 0.20 13.90 -12.12
C ASP A 237 1.22 14.68 -12.98
N ASN A 238 2.20 13.94 -13.50
CA ASN A 238 3.23 14.45 -14.42
C ASN A 238 2.83 14.27 -15.90
N SER A 239 1.55 14.04 -16.22
CA SER A 239 1.07 13.85 -17.61
C SER A 239 1.42 15.03 -18.54
N ALA A 240 1.64 16.22 -17.98
CA ALA A 240 2.10 17.40 -18.73
C ALA A 240 3.58 17.37 -19.17
N ILE A 241 4.42 16.50 -18.60
CA ILE A 241 5.85 16.39 -18.94
C ILE A 241 6.08 15.36 -20.06
N ALA A 242 5.12 14.46 -20.29
CA ALA A 242 5.23 13.37 -21.26
C ALA A 242 4.93 13.78 -22.73
N THR A 243 4.71 15.07 -23.01
CA THR A 243 4.35 15.58 -24.35
C THR A 243 5.48 16.25 -25.11
N ASP A 244 6.71 16.26 -24.58
CA ASP A 244 7.89 16.85 -25.23
C ASP A 244 8.90 15.80 -25.74
#